data_AF-A0AAW0ML11-F1
#
_entry.id   AF-A0AAW0ML11-F1
#
_cell.length_a   1.000
_cell.length_b   1.000
_cell.length_c   1.000
_cell.angle_alpha   90.00
_cell.angle_beta   90.00
_cell.angle_gamma   90.00
#
_symmetry.space_group_name_H-M   'P 1'
#
loop_
_entity.id
_entity.type
_entity.pdbx_description
1 polymer ?
#
loop_
_entity_poly.entity_id
_entity_poly.type
_entity_poly.pdbx_seq_one_letter_code
_entity_poly.pdbx_strand_id
1 'polypeptide(L)'
;TVAQLQKEKSEILKNLALYYFTFVDVMEFKDHVCELLNTIDACQTVNFDLTKNYLDLVVTYTTLMIILSRIEERKAIIGLYNYAHEMTHGARQVQHNSLCSH
;
A
#
# COMPACT_ATOMS: atom_id res chain seq x y z
N THR A 1 -18.21 -9.24 -19.63
CA THR A 1 -17.89 -7.82 -19.90
C THR A 1 -18.71 -6.89 -19.02
N VAL A 2 -18.25 -6.49 -17.82
CA VAL A 2 -18.99 -5.63 -16.86
C VAL A 2 -20.23 -6.25 -16.20
N ALA A 3 -21.17 -6.85 -16.96
CA ALA A 3 -22.37 -7.47 -16.40
C ALA A 3 -22.09 -8.67 -15.46
N GLN A 4 -21.02 -9.43 -15.72
CA GLN A 4 -20.52 -10.48 -14.82
C GLN A 4 -19.88 -9.90 -13.56
N LEU A 5 -19.07 -8.84 -13.70
CA LEU A 5 -18.45 -8.16 -12.56
C LEU A 5 -19.50 -7.61 -11.59
N GLN A 6 -20.63 -7.12 -12.10
CA GLN A 6 -21.73 -6.66 -11.26
C GLN A 6 -22.39 -7.78 -10.43
N LYS A 7 -22.41 -9.01 -10.96
CA LYS A 7 -22.93 -10.18 -10.25
C LYS A 7 -21.95 -10.71 -9.20
N GLU A 8 -20.65 -10.65 -9.49
CA GLU A 8 -19.58 -11.20 -8.64
C GLU A 8 -18.97 -10.16 -7.67
N LYS A 9 -19.42 -8.90 -7.72
CA LYS A 9 -18.82 -7.77 -6.97
C LYS A 9 -18.63 -8.03 -5.47
N SER A 10 -19.57 -8.71 -4.82
CA SER A 10 -19.48 -9.02 -3.39
C SER A 10 -18.39 -10.06 -3.09
N GLU A 11 -18.19 -11.04 -3.98
CA GLU A 11 -17.14 -12.04 -3.85
C GLU A 11 -15.77 -11.44 -4.14
N ILE A 12 -15.68 -10.56 -5.15
CA ILE A 12 -14.46 -9.81 -5.45
C ILE A 12 -14.02 -8.98 -4.25
N LEU A 13 -14.94 -8.23 -3.63
CA LEU A 13 -14.64 -7.45 -2.43
C LEU A 13 -14.15 -8.33 -1.29
N LYS A 14 -14.86 -9.43 -1.00
CA LYS A 14 -14.47 -10.35 0.07
C LYS A 14 -13.09 -10.99 -0.16
N ASN A 15 -12.82 -11.44 -1.38
CA ASN A 15 -11.62 -12.21 -1.69
C ASN A 15 -10.38 -11.33 -1.85
N LEU A 16 -10.54 -10.08 -2.31
CA LEU A 16 -9.43 -9.16 -2.53
C LEU A 16 -9.19 -8.18 -1.38
N ALA A 17 -10.11 -8.06 -0.41
CA ALA A 17 -9.98 -7.14 0.73
C ALA A 17 -8.63 -7.27 1.45
N LEU A 18 -8.21 -8.48 1.79
CA LEU A 18 -6.97 -8.71 2.54
C LEU A 18 -5.75 -8.16 1.78
N TYR A 19 -5.65 -8.49 0.49
CA TYR A 19 -4.55 -8.01 -0.37
C TYR A 19 -4.61 -6.50 -0.55
N TYR A 20 -5.80 -5.94 -0.76
CA TYR A 20 -5.99 -4.50 -0.91
C TYR A 20 -5.55 -3.73 0.35
N PHE A 21 -6.03 -4.13 1.53
CA PHE A 21 -5.66 -3.48 2.79
C PHE A 21 -4.17 -3.66 3.10
N THR A 22 -3.59 -4.83 2.79
CA THR A 22 -2.13 -5.02 2.95
C THR A 22 -1.33 -4.05 2.07
N PHE A 23 -1.76 -3.78 0.84
CA PHE A 23 -1.10 -2.78 0.00
C PHE A 23 -1.26 -1.35 0.53
N VAL A 24 -2.43 -1.04 1.12
CA VAL A 24 -2.66 0.25 1.80
C VAL A 24 -1.73 0.41 3.00
N ASP A 25 -1.67 -0.59 3.88
CA ASP A 25 -0.82 -0.57 5.09
C ASP A 25 0.65 -0.36 4.74
N VAL A 26 1.14 -0.99 3.65
CA VAL A 26 2.52 -0.80 3.20
C VAL A 26 2.78 0.63 2.71
N MET A 27 1.80 1.24 2.04
CA MET A 27 1.95 2.62 1.62
C MET A 27 1.96 3.59 2.79
N GLU A 28 1.10 3.39 3.78
CA GLU A 28 1.12 4.19 5.01
C GLU A 28 2.45 4.00 5.77
N PHE A 29 2.96 2.76 5.82
CA PHE A 29 4.27 2.48 6.40
C PHE A 29 5.41 3.21 5.67
N LYS A 30 5.40 3.27 4.34
CA LYS A 30 6.35 4.10 3.57
C LYS A 30 6.33 5.55 4.06
N ASP A 31 5.14 6.14 4.18
CA ASP A 31 5.01 7.56 4.52
C ASP A 31 5.53 7.83 5.94
N HIS A 32 5.24 6.94 6.90
CA HIS A 32 5.80 7.01 8.25
C HIS A 32 7.34 6.86 8.27
N VAL A 33 7.90 5.95 7.46
CA VAL A 33 9.35 5.80 7.35
C VAL A 33 9.97 7.08 6.80
N CYS A 34 9.42 7.65 5.72
CA CYS A 34 9.87 8.91 5.12
C CYS A 34 9.88 10.08 6.12
N GLU A 35 8.83 10.22 6.92
CA GLU A 35 8.73 11.27 7.95
C GLU A 35 9.79 11.09 9.06
N LEU A 36 10.01 9.85 9.48
CA LEU A 36 11.05 9.52 10.44
C LEU A 36 12.46 9.83 9.87
N LEU A 37 12.71 9.57 8.58
CA LEU A 37 13.99 9.89 7.92
C LEU A 37 14.27 11.39 8.00
N ASN A 38 13.27 12.19 7.64
CA ASN A 38 13.39 13.64 7.63
C ASN A 38 13.65 14.19 9.04
N THR A 39 13.06 13.56 10.05
CA THR A 39 13.29 13.93 11.45
C THR A 39 14.71 13.59 11.90
N ILE A 40 15.20 12.39 11.57
CA ILE A 40 16.57 11.96 11.90
C ILE A 40 17.61 12.85 11.20
N ASP A 41 17.40 13.14 9.91
CA ASP A 41 18.27 14.02 9.11
C ASP A 41 18.34 15.43 9.74
N ALA A 42 17.19 15.97 10.18
CA ALA A 42 17.14 17.26 10.87
C ALA A 42 17.81 17.25 12.25
N CYS A 43 17.83 16.12 12.95
CA CYS A 43 18.36 16.03 14.31
C CYS A 43 19.89 15.85 14.39
N GLN A 44 20.60 15.51 13.30
CA GLN A 44 22.06 15.29 13.27
C GLN A 44 22.61 14.41 14.43
N THR A 45 21.84 13.44 14.93
CA THR A 45 22.19 12.69 16.16
C THR A 45 23.10 11.49 15.88
N VAL A 46 24.22 11.42 16.61
CA VAL A 46 25.20 10.31 16.56
C VAL A 46 24.85 9.26 17.62
N ASN A 47 23.67 8.63 17.51
CA ASN A 47 23.25 7.57 18.43
C ASN A 47 23.26 6.21 17.73
N PHE A 48 24.13 5.30 18.17
CA PHE A 48 24.30 3.98 17.55
C PHE A 48 23.02 3.13 17.56
N ASP A 49 22.27 3.10 18.67
CA ASP A 49 21.02 2.33 18.76
C ASP A 49 19.95 2.93 17.84
N LEU A 50 19.89 4.25 17.75
CA LEU A 50 19.01 4.93 16.80
C LEU A 50 19.40 4.59 15.36
N THR A 51 20.68 4.70 15.00
CA THR A 51 21.19 4.38 13.66
C THR A 51 20.98 2.91 13.30
N LYS A 52 21.17 1.98 14.25
CA LYS A 52 20.96 0.54 14.01
C LYS A 52 19.48 0.24 13.78
N ASN A 53 18.59 0.66 14.69
CA ASN A 53 17.14 0.44 14.52
C ASN A 53 16.63 1.13 13.25
N TYR A 54 17.21 2.27 12.91
CA TYR A 54 16.94 2.98 11.67
C TYR A 54 17.32 2.17 10.42
N LEU A 55 18.55 1.65 10.36
CA LEU A 55 19.00 0.82 9.24
C LEU A 55 18.21 -0.49 9.15
N ASP A 56 17.88 -1.13 10.28
CA ASP A 56 17.03 -2.33 10.33
C ASP A 56 15.63 -2.04 9.75
N LEU A 57 15.07 -0.86 10.04
CA LEU A 57 13.79 -0.40 9.49
C LEU A 57 13.87 -0.15 7.98
N VAL A 58 14.91 0.54 7.51
CA VAL A 58 15.14 0.82 6.08
C VAL A 58 15.35 -0.46 5.28
N VAL A 59 16.11 -1.42 5.82
CA VAL A 59 16.32 -2.73 5.17
C VAL A 59 15.01 -3.51 5.10
N THR A 60 14.23 -3.53 6.19
CA THR A 60 12.91 -4.18 6.22
C THR A 60 11.98 -3.55 5.20
N TYR A 61 11.91 -2.22 5.16
CA TYR A 61 11.13 -1.47 4.19
C TYR A 61 11.56 -1.76 2.74
N THR A 62 12.86 -1.71 2.45
CA THR A 62 13.40 -1.95 1.10
C THR A 62 13.11 -3.38 0.65
N THR A 63 13.28 -4.35 1.55
CA THR A 63 12.96 -5.77 1.27
C THR A 63 11.49 -5.93 0.96
N LEU A 64 10.61 -5.29 1.75
CA LEU A 64 9.17 -5.31 1.53
C LEU A 64 8.80 -4.68 0.19
N MET A 65 9.38 -3.53 -0.17
CA MET A 65 9.15 -2.86 -1.47
C MET A 65 9.64 -3.71 -2.65
N ILE A 66 10.75 -4.43 -2.51
CA ILE A 66 11.24 -5.38 -3.52
C ILE A 66 10.29 -6.58 -3.67
N ILE A 67 9.75 -7.11 -2.57
CA ILE A 67 8.76 -8.18 -2.62
C ILE A 67 7.49 -7.68 -3.32
N LEU A 68 7.02 -6.48 -2.97
CA LEU A 68 5.85 -5.85 -3.60
C LEU A 68 6.04 -5.54 -5.09
N SER A 69 7.25 -5.18 -5.53
CA SER A 69 7.52 -4.90 -6.94
C SER A 69 7.48 -6.14 -7.81
N ARG A 70 7.68 -7.33 -7.23
CA ARG A 70 7.57 -8.63 -7.90
C ARG A 70 6.13 -9.13 -8.04
N ILE A 71 5.16 -8.46 -7.42
CA ILE A 71 3.75 -8.80 -7.56
C ILE A 71 3.21 -8.12 -8.83
N GLU A 72 3.33 -8.80 -9.96
CA GLU A 72 2.92 -8.29 -11.29
C GLU A 72 1.42 -7.91 -11.34
N GLU A 73 0.57 -8.69 -10.65
CA GLU A 73 -0.88 -8.49 -10.63
C GLU A 73 -1.35 -7.41 -9.64
N ARG A 74 -0.45 -6.72 -8.94
CA ARG A 74 -0.79 -5.72 -7.91
C ARG A 74 -1.78 -4.67 -8.42
N LYS A 75 -1.53 -4.11 -9.60
CA LYS A 75 -2.40 -3.09 -10.22
C LYS A 75 -3.77 -3.65 -10.59
N ALA A 76 -3.85 -4.90 -11.01
CA ALA A 76 -5.11 -5.56 -11.33
C ALA A 76 -5.94 -5.82 -10.07
N ILE A 77 -5.31 -6.28 -8.98
CA ILE A 77 -5.97 -6.50 -7.68
C ILE A 77 -6.54 -5.18 -7.13
N ILE A 78 -5.72 -4.12 -7.09
CA ILE A 78 -6.15 -2.79 -6.63
C ILE A 78 -7.27 -2.25 -7.52
N GLY A 79 -7.13 -2.35 -8.84
CA GLY A 79 -8.12 -1.89 -9.80
C GLY A 79 -9.45 -2.62 -9.70
N LEU A 80 -9.43 -3.95 -9.56
CA LEU A 80 -10.64 -4.78 -9.52
C LEU A 80 -11.39 -4.59 -8.19
N TYR A 81 -10.68 -4.51 -7.06
CA TYR A 81 -11.28 -4.21 -5.77
C TYR A 81 -11.95 -2.83 -5.78
N ASN A 82 -11.25 -1.81 -6.28
CA ASN A 82 -11.78 -0.45 -6.37
C ASN A 82 -13.00 -0.37 -7.29
N TYR A 83 -12.97 -1.05 -8.42
CA TYR A 83 -14.10 -1.10 -9.34
C TYR A 83 -15.33 -1.77 -8.69
N ALA A 84 -15.15 -2.93 -8.04
CA ALA A 84 -16.23 -3.61 -7.33
C ALA A 84 -16.76 -2.78 -6.15
N HIS A 85 -15.89 -2.02 -5.49
CA HIS A 85 -16.25 -1.11 -4.41
C HIS A 85 -17.08 0.09 -4.90
N GLU A 86 -16.65 0.73 -6.00
CA GLU A 86 -17.37 1.85 -6.64
C GLU A 86 -18.78 1.42 -7.08
N MET A 87 -18.91 0.22 -7.65
CA MET A 87 -20.20 -0.37 -8.05
C MET A 87 -21.12 -0.76 -6.87
N THR A 88 -20.61 -0.78 -5.63
CA THR A 88 -21.38 -1.17 -4.45
C THR A 88 -21.76 0.03 -3.60
N HIS A 89 -20.85 1.01 -3.46
CA HIS A 89 -21.02 2.13 -2.55
C HIS A 89 -21.21 3.49 -3.25
N GLY A 90 -21.14 3.53 -4.59
CA GLY A 90 -21.41 4.75 -5.37
C GLY A 90 -20.38 5.88 -5.22
N ALA A 91 -19.28 5.66 -4.50
CA ALA A 91 -18.23 6.63 -4.25
C ALA A 91 -16.84 6.01 -4.46
N ARG A 92 -15.95 6.74 -5.18
CA ARG A 92 -14.52 6.48 -5.17
C ARG A 92 -13.96 6.85 -3.80
N GLN A 93 -13.34 5.90 -3.11
CA GLN A 93 -12.52 6.24 -1.95
C GLN A 93 -11.34 7.11 -2.41
N VAL A 94 -11.12 8.21 -1.70
CA VAL A 94 -10.12 9.27 -1.99
C VAL A 94 -8.68 8.73 -2.01
N GLN A 95 -8.44 7.51 -1.53
CA GLN A 95 -7.17 6.80 -1.61
C GLN A 95 -6.78 6.35 -3.03
N HIS A 96 -7.58 6.69 -4.06
CA HIS A 96 -7.30 6.41 -5.47
C HIS A 96 -6.01 7.05 -6.01
N ASN A 97 -5.61 8.22 -5.51
CA ASN A 97 -4.53 8.99 -6.16
C ASN A 97 -3.11 8.61 -5.75
N SER A 98 -2.90 7.98 -4.58
CA SER A 98 -1.55 7.60 -4.13
C SER A 98 -1.17 6.16 -4.49
N LEU A 99 -2.14 5.26 -4.73
CA LEU A 99 -1.92 3.84 -5.03
C LEU A 99 -1.52 3.57 -6.50
N CYS A 100 -1.95 4.43 -7.44
CA CYS A 100 -1.71 4.26 -8.88
C CYS A 100 -0.51 5.03 -9.41
N SER A 101 0.07 5.94 -8.63
CA SER A 101 1.11 6.89 -9.06
C SER A 101 2.55 6.40 -8.77
N HIS A 102 2.73 5.24 -8.12
CA HIS A 102 4.02 4.62 -7.77
C HIS A 102 4.01 3.08 -7.99
#